data_AF-M2MTR8-F1
#
_entry.id   AF-M2MTR8-F1
#
_cell.length_a   1.000
_cell.length_b   1.000
_cell.length_c   1.000
_cell.angle_alpha   90.00
_cell.angle_beta   90.00
_cell.angle_gamma   90.00
#
_symmetry.space_group_name_H-M   'P 1'
#
loop_
_entity.id
_entity.type
_entity.pdbx_description
1 polymer ?
#
loop_
_entity_poly.entity_id
_entity_poly.type
_entity_poly.pdbx_seq_one_letter_code
_entity_poly.pdbx_strand_id
1 'polypeptide(L)'
;LPPPQLFDILPALHELLSRIDHAPTAATLADPGEESEIAYTGSQPLDPKDLPSAVLPIKAQIRKGLRELETLPDMDRSVEEQREEIAELETKIRRQEEVLRAME
;
A
#
# COMPACT_ATOMS: atom_id res chain seq x y z
N LEU A 1 -0.83 -7.64 12.26
CA LEU A 1 -1.06 -7.16 10.88
C LEU A 1 -0.48 -5.75 10.77
N PRO A 2 0.27 -5.43 9.71
CA PRO A 2 0.86 -4.11 9.52
C PRO A 2 -0.21 -3.01 9.38
N PRO A 3 0.09 -1.77 9.80
CA PRO A 3 -0.84 -0.65 9.65
C PRO A 3 -1.09 -0.35 8.16
N PRO A 4 -2.33 -0.08 7.72
CA PRO A 4 -2.66 0.12 6.31
C PRO A 4 -1.95 1.33 5.70
N GLN A 5 -1.65 2.35 6.51
CA GLN A 5 -0.91 3.54 6.07
C GLN A 5 0.50 3.21 5.56
N LEU A 6 1.06 2.06 5.93
CA LEU A 6 2.36 1.61 5.44
C LEU A 6 2.37 1.40 3.91
N PHE A 7 1.22 1.01 3.35
CA PHE A 7 1.06 0.72 1.93
C PHE A 7 0.53 1.92 1.13
N ASP A 8 0.18 3.01 1.80
CA ASP A 8 -0.32 4.24 1.18
C ASP A 8 0.84 5.11 0.67
N ILE A 9 1.57 4.61 -0.33
CA ILE A 9 2.73 5.28 -0.94
C ILE A 9 2.34 6.22 -2.09
N LEU A 10 1.13 6.07 -2.62
CA LEU A 10 0.68 6.75 -3.83
C LEU A 10 0.61 8.28 -3.66
N PRO A 11 0.09 8.83 -2.55
CA PRO A 11 0.07 10.28 -2.36
C PRO A 11 1.48 10.90 -2.38
N ALA A 12 2.41 10.28 -1.67
CA ALA A 12 3.80 10.76 -1.58
C ALA A 12 4.55 10.63 -2.91
N LEU A 13 4.29 9.56 -3.67
CA LEU A 13 4.87 9.39 -5.01
C LEU A 13 4.30 10.42 -5.98
N HIS A 14 2.99 10.66 -5.94
CA HIS A 14 2.33 11.64 -6.79
C HIS A 14 2.84 13.06 -6.52
N GLU A 15 2.99 13.44 -5.25
CA GLU A 15 3.60 14.72 -4.85
C GLU A 15 5.04 14.86 -5.37
N LEU A 16 5.83 13.78 -5.32
CA LEU A 16 7.18 13.82 -5.83
C LEU A 16 7.23 13.97 -7.36
N LEU A 17 6.35 13.26 -8.07
CA LEU A 17 6.26 13.31 -9.53
C LEU A 17 5.78 14.68 -10.03
N SER A 18 4.78 15.29 -9.37
CA SER A 18 4.29 16.62 -9.74
C SER A 18 5.41 17.67 -9.61
N ARG A 19 6.26 17.58 -8.60
CA ARG A 19 7.42 18.48 -8.42
C ARG A 19 8.50 18.34 -9.49
N ILE A 20 8.61 17.18 -10.14
CA ILE A 20 9.54 16.94 -11.25
C ILE A 20 8.94 17.49 -12.55
N ASP A 21 7.65 17.26 -12.77
CA ASP A 21 6.94 17.67 -13.99
C ASP A 21 6.83 19.20 -14.12
N HIS A 22 6.79 19.90 -12.97
CA HIS A 22 6.71 21.36 -12.90
C HIS A 22 8.10 22.05 -12.87
N ALA A 23 9.20 21.32 -13.15
CA ALA A 23 10.50 21.95 -13.37
C ALA A 23 10.36 23.01 -14.47
N PRO A 24 10.83 24.27 -14.27
CA PRO A 24 10.43 25.37 -15.12
C PRO A 24 11.09 25.25 -16.50
N THR A 25 10.40 24.66 -17.45
CA THR A 25 10.47 25.11 -18.84
C THR A 25 9.92 26.53 -18.86
N ALA A 26 10.75 27.48 -19.25
CA ALA A 26 10.42 28.90 -19.21
C ALA A 26 9.06 29.20 -19.88
N ALA A 27 8.18 29.83 -19.10
CA ALA A 27 7.04 30.66 -19.48
C ALA A 27 6.08 30.15 -20.58
N THR A 28 4.84 29.79 -20.22
CA THR A 28 3.63 30.35 -20.88
C THR A 28 2.35 30.09 -20.08
N LEU A 29 1.65 31.20 -19.75
CA LEU A 29 0.20 31.42 -19.64
C LEU A 29 -0.66 30.46 -18.79
N ALA A 30 -1.11 30.99 -17.65
CA ALA A 30 -2.16 30.42 -16.81
C ALA A 30 -3.53 30.41 -17.53
N ASP A 31 -4.21 29.26 -17.49
CA ASP A 31 -5.63 29.11 -17.81
C ASP A 31 -6.40 28.83 -16.52
N PRO A 32 -7.47 29.56 -16.18
CA PRO A 32 -8.24 29.35 -14.96
C PRO A 32 -9.51 28.56 -15.26
N GLY A 33 -9.44 27.24 -15.12
CA GLY A 33 -10.64 26.43 -15.04
C GLY A 33 -10.40 24.96 -15.25
N GLU A 34 -10.24 24.21 -14.16
CA GLU A 34 -10.70 22.82 -14.12
C GLU A 34 -10.87 22.34 -12.66
N GLU A 35 -11.84 21.46 -12.52
CA GLU A 35 -12.56 21.06 -11.31
C GLU A 35 -11.69 20.26 -10.34
N SER A 36 -11.80 20.56 -9.04
CA SER A 36 -11.44 19.73 -7.87
C SER A 36 -10.45 18.56 -8.09
N GLU A 37 -9.28 18.84 -8.65
CA GLU A 37 -8.12 18.00 -8.50
C GLU A 37 -7.58 18.23 -7.07
N ILE A 38 -7.23 17.15 -6.36
CA ILE A 38 -6.52 17.27 -5.08
C ILE A 38 -5.27 18.11 -5.36
N ALA A 39 -5.30 19.37 -4.95
CA ALA A 39 -4.34 20.38 -5.37
C ALA A 39 -2.97 20.12 -4.74
N TYR A 40 -2.20 19.20 -5.33
CA TYR A 40 -0.75 19.07 -5.12
C TYR A 40 0.04 20.11 -5.95
N THR A 41 -0.66 21.01 -6.63
CA THR A 41 -0.17 22.09 -7.51
C THR A 41 0.56 23.22 -6.78
N GLY A 42 0.58 23.21 -5.44
CA GLY A 42 1.34 24.17 -4.62
C GLY A 42 2.78 23.75 -4.31
N SER A 43 3.25 22.63 -4.85
CA SER A 43 4.55 22.05 -4.49
C SER A 43 5.69 22.75 -5.22
N GLN A 44 6.72 23.20 -4.48
CA GLN A 44 7.91 23.81 -5.08
C GLN A 44 8.59 22.82 -6.05
N PRO A 45 8.95 23.26 -7.28
CA PRO A 45 9.69 22.43 -8.23
C PRO A 45 10.94 21.84 -7.59
N LEU A 46 11.21 20.56 -7.87
CA LEU A 46 12.38 19.86 -7.36
C LEU A 46 13.53 20.00 -8.37
N ASP A 47 14.72 20.42 -7.92
CA ASP A 47 15.91 20.35 -8.76
C ASP A 47 16.23 18.87 -9.05
N PRO A 48 16.48 18.49 -10.31
CA PRO A 48 16.86 17.11 -10.66
C PRO A 48 17.98 16.52 -9.80
N LYS A 49 18.89 17.34 -9.25
CA LYS A 49 19.98 16.89 -8.38
C LYS A 49 19.52 16.41 -7.01
N ASP A 50 18.38 16.93 -6.53
CA ASP A 50 17.82 16.62 -5.21
C ASP A 50 16.88 15.40 -5.25
N LEU A 51 16.54 14.91 -6.46
CA LEU A 51 15.70 13.74 -6.67
C LEU A 51 16.19 12.48 -5.92
N PRO A 52 17.49 12.10 -5.96
CA PRO A 52 17.97 10.92 -5.25
C PRO A 52 17.69 10.98 -3.75
N SER A 53 17.81 12.15 -3.14
CA SER A 53 17.47 12.36 -1.72
C SER A 53 15.96 12.39 -1.46
N ALA A 54 15.19 13.03 -2.35
CA ALA A 54 13.75 13.16 -2.20
C ALA A 54 13.00 11.83 -2.29
N VAL A 55 13.55 10.83 -3.00
CA VAL A 55 12.99 9.46 -3.09
C VAL A 55 13.27 8.62 -1.83
N LEU A 56 14.28 8.96 -1.01
CA LEU A 56 14.70 8.12 0.13
C LEU A 56 13.58 7.78 1.11
N PRO A 57 12.68 8.72 1.51
CA PRO A 57 11.58 8.41 2.42
C PRO A 57 10.61 7.38 1.84
N ILE A 58 10.24 7.52 0.56
CA ILE A 58 9.36 6.58 -0.16
C ILE A 58 10.01 5.20 -0.22
N LYS A 59 11.31 5.15 -0.56
CA LYS A 59 12.08 3.91 -0.60
C LYS A 59 12.18 3.24 0.77
N ALA A 60 12.33 4.02 1.84
CA ALA A 60 12.35 3.51 3.21
C ALA A 60 10.99 2.93 3.61
N GLN A 61 9.90 3.61 3.24
CA GLN A 61 8.53 3.15 3.48
C GLN A 61 8.24 1.84 2.75
N ILE A 62 8.59 1.73 1.46
CA ILE A 62 8.45 0.48 0.69
C ILE A 62 9.23 -0.66 1.34
N ARG A 63 10.50 -0.43 1.71
CA ARG A 63 11.32 -1.45 2.38
C ARG A 63 10.79 -1.86 3.75
N LYS A 64 10.11 -0.96 4.44
CA LYS A 64 9.42 -1.29 5.69
C LYS A 64 8.18 -2.14 5.40
N GLY A 65 7.39 -1.77 4.39
CA GLY A 65 6.25 -2.56 3.90
C GLY A 65 6.63 -3.99 3.52
N LEU A 66 7.70 -4.16 2.73
CA LEU A 66 8.18 -5.48 2.33
C LEU A 66 8.61 -6.34 3.52
N ARG A 67 9.32 -5.77 4.49
CA ARG A 67 9.72 -6.49 5.71
C ARG A 67 8.53 -6.94 6.53
N GLU A 68 7.51 -6.10 6.67
CA GLU A 68 6.29 -6.48 7.38
C GLU A 68 5.52 -7.57 6.61
N LEU A 69 5.49 -7.49 5.27
CA LEU A 69 4.87 -8.51 4.41
C LEU A 69 5.57 -9.87 4.56
N GLU A 70 6.90 -9.90 4.65
CA GLU A 70 7.69 -11.12 4.90
C GLU A 70 7.37 -11.78 6.25
N THR A 71 6.86 -11.02 7.22
CA THR A 71 6.47 -11.58 8.53
C THR A 71 5.04 -12.13 8.57
N LEU A 72 4.25 -11.92 7.51
CA LEU A 72 2.88 -12.39 7.49
C LEU A 72 2.83 -13.92 7.28
N PRO A 73 2.02 -14.64 8.08
CA PRO A 73 1.85 -16.08 7.91
C PRO A 73 1.09 -16.38 6.62
N ASP A 74 1.31 -17.59 6.09
CA ASP A 74 0.60 -18.15 4.94
C ASP A 74 0.65 -17.27 3.67
N MET A 75 1.70 -16.47 3.50
CA MET A 75 1.93 -15.65 2.29
C MET A 75 2.44 -16.45 1.09
N ASP A 76 2.95 -17.66 1.33
CA ASP A 76 3.39 -18.62 0.32
C ASP A 76 2.25 -19.47 -0.25
N ARG A 77 1.03 -19.34 0.30
CA ARG A 77 -0.16 -20.10 -0.07
C ARG A 77 -1.21 -19.22 -0.71
N SER A 78 -2.00 -19.80 -1.60
CA SER A 78 -3.13 -19.11 -2.21
C SER A 78 -4.32 -19.00 -1.27
N VAL A 79 -5.16 -18.00 -1.49
CA VAL A 79 -6.43 -17.82 -0.75
C VAL A 79 -7.35 -19.02 -0.93
N GLU A 80 -7.31 -19.68 -2.09
CA GLU A 80 -8.17 -20.84 -2.37
C GLU A 80 -7.78 -22.06 -1.53
N GLU A 81 -6.48 -22.37 -1.45
CA GLU A 81 -5.97 -23.46 -0.60
C GLU A 81 -6.30 -23.23 0.87
N GLN A 82 -6.20 -21.98 1.34
CA GLN A 82 -6.56 -21.63 2.71
C GLN A 82 -8.07 -21.80 2.95
N ARG A 83 -8.92 -21.47 1.97
CA ARG A 83 -10.38 -21.66 2.08
C ARG A 83 -10.77 -23.14 2.12
N GLU A 84 -10.13 -23.97 1.31
CA GLU A 84 -10.33 -25.42 1.34
C GLU A 84 -9.95 -25.99 2.70
N GLU A 85 -8.77 -25.63 3.23
CA GLU A 85 -8.34 -26.05 4.56
C GLU A 85 -9.31 -25.59 5.66
N ILE A 86 -9.78 -24.34 5.62
CA ILE A 86 -10.78 -23.84 6.58
C ILE A 86 -12.04 -24.72 6.55
N ALA A 87 -12.55 -25.08 5.37
CA ALA A 87 -13.75 -25.92 5.25
C ALA A 87 -13.54 -27.34 5.82
N GLU A 88 -12.36 -27.92 5.63
CA GLU A 88 -11.99 -29.20 6.23
C GLU A 88 -11.91 -29.11 7.77
N LEU A 89 -11.22 -28.08 8.27
CA LEU A 89 -11.07 -27.82 9.70
C LEU A 89 -12.42 -27.59 10.38
N GLU A 90 -13.30 -26.80 9.78
CA GLU A 90 -14.66 -26.58 10.27
C GLU A 90 -15.47 -27.89 10.33
N THR A 91 -15.33 -28.76 9.33
CA THR A 91 -15.99 -30.07 9.32
C THR A 91 -15.46 -30.95 10.46
N LYS A 92 -14.16 -30.92 10.71
CA LYS A 92 -13.53 -31.65 11.81
C LYS A 92 -13.99 -31.13 13.17
N ILE A 93 -14.07 -29.81 13.34
CA ILE A 93 -14.57 -29.17 14.57
C ILE A 93 -16.01 -29.62 14.84
N ARG A 94 -16.91 -29.55 13.85
CA ARG A 94 -18.30 -30.00 14.00
C ARG A 94 -18.39 -31.43 14.53
N ARG A 95 -17.61 -32.35 13.94
CA ARG A 95 -17.57 -33.75 14.38
C ARG A 95 -17.05 -33.90 15.82
N GLN A 96 -16.04 -33.12 16.19
CA GLN A 96 -15.48 -33.15 17.55
C GLN A 96 -16.49 -32.62 18.57
N GLU A 97 -17.21 -31.55 18.25
CA GLU A 97 -18.29 -31.00 19.09
C GLU A 97 -19.41 -32.02 19.29
N GLU A 98 -19.81 -32.77 18.26
CA GLU A 98 -20.81 -33.84 18.37
C GLU A 98 -20.37 -34.95 19.33
N VAL A 99 -19.11 -35.38 19.25
CA VAL A 99 -18.56 -36.40 20.15
C VAL A 99 -18.52 -35.89 21.59
N LEU A 100 -18.04 -34.66 21.81
CA LEU A 100 -18.00 -34.07 23.15
C LEU A 100 -19.40 -33.97 23.75
N ARG A 101 -20.38 -33.52 22.97
CA ARG A 101 -21.79 -33.48 23.41
C ARG A 101 -22.35 -34.87 23.71
N ALA A 102 -21.89 -35.91 23.02
CA ALA A 102 -22.31 -37.29 23.30
C ALA A 102 -21.63 -37.90 24.54
N MET A 103 -20.58 -37.25 25.06
CA MET A 103 -19.86 -37.66 26.28
C MET A 103 -20.32 -36.89 27.54
N GLU A 104 -21.06 -35.80 27.38
CA GLU A 104 -21.78 -35.08 28.45
C GLU A 104 -23.13 -35.74 28.77
#